data_AF-A0A0C3QN49-F1
#
_entry.id   AF-A0A0C3QN49-F1
#
_cell.length_a   1.000
_cell.length_b   1.000
_cell.length_c   1.000
_cell.angle_alpha   90.00
_cell.angle_beta   90.00
_cell.angle_gamma   90.00
#
_symmetry.space_group_name_H-M   'P 1'
#
loop_
_entity.id
_entity.type
_entity.pdbx_description
1 polymer ?
#
loop_
_entity_poly.entity_id
_entity_poly.type
_entity_poly.pdbx_seq_one_letter_code
_entity_poly.pdbx_strand_id
1 'polypeptide(L)'
;MGRMRPGGRVDLARLGSDIWMQQFRFTWAEVTELAAVLDLPADVVAENGVREDRVTALAMLLRRLAYPARSSDVEMMFGWERSRFSRICQTTASLIYHRWRHLLRFDPTRLTASKLQQYAEAISSKCGFKVPVWGFIDGTLRKVAHPILNQRILYNGWKRIHALKWHSVITPDGLHAHVFGPVEGRRHDETLYKESGLAAILDEHSWDPEGNPLAVYGDPAYGIGRHLLSPFKGASLSDEEQAFNAQMSKVREAVEWGFGDAVHQFAFLDFSKNLKVLLQPVGLLYSVALLLSNAHTILHQPQISQYFICQPPTLQEYFNHAAHPEVPFGAIPEQEVPWTAYVVPEEEAQGGSDIEDDDSI
;
A
#
# COMPACT_ATOMS: atom_id res chain seq x y z
N MET A 1 1.90 -35.37 -7.65
CA MET A 1 1.21 -34.69 -8.78
C MET A 1 -0.29 -34.91 -8.63
N GLY A 2 -1.07 -33.84 -8.42
CA GLY A 2 -2.53 -33.92 -8.34
C GLY A 2 -3.15 -34.17 -9.72
N ARG A 3 -4.17 -35.04 -9.80
CA ARG A 3 -4.92 -35.28 -11.05
C ARG A 3 -5.66 -34.00 -11.47
N MET A 4 -5.40 -33.51 -12.68
CA MET A 4 -6.16 -32.42 -13.30
C MET A 4 -7.62 -32.85 -13.56
N ARG A 5 -8.57 -31.92 -13.39
CA ARG A 5 -10.00 -32.13 -13.74
C ARG A 5 -10.20 -32.16 -15.27
N PRO A 6 -11.36 -32.63 -15.78
CA PRO A 6 -11.74 -32.42 -17.18
C PRO A 6 -11.74 -30.91 -17.48
N GLY A 7 -10.90 -30.47 -18.42
CA GLY A 7 -10.64 -29.04 -18.68
C GLY A 7 -9.24 -28.54 -18.26
N GLY A 8 -8.37 -29.41 -17.72
CA GLY A 8 -6.92 -29.14 -17.58
C GLY A 8 -6.51 -28.24 -16.41
N ARG A 9 -7.42 -27.89 -15.51
CA ARG A 9 -7.13 -27.05 -14.33
C ARG A 9 -6.74 -27.84 -13.10
N VAL A 10 -5.85 -27.24 -12.31
CA VAL A 10 -5.47 -27.72 -10.98
C VAL A 10 -6.64 -27.58 -10.02
N ASP A 11 -6.85 -28.60 -9.19
CA ASP A 11 -7.79 -28.54 -8.06
C ASP A 11 -7.11 -27.86 -6.88
N LEU A 12 -7.39 -26.57 -6.69
CA LEU A 12 -6.76 -25.72 -5.67
C LEU A 12 -6.93 -26.28 -4.25
N ALA A 13 -8.09 -26.86 -3.95
CA ALA A 13 -8.39 -27.44 -2.63
C ALA A 13 -7.54 -28.67 -2.29
N ARG A 14 -6.84 -29.26 -3.28
CA ARG A 14 -5.95 -30.41 -3.11
C ARG A 14 -4.47 -30.03 -2.97
N LEU A 15 -4.13 -28.75 -3.09
CA LEU A 15 -2.76 -28.29 -2.87
C LEU A 15 -2.43 -28.31 -1.37
N GLY A 16 -1.20 -28.69 -1.02
CA GLY A 16 -0.73 -28.66 0.37
C GLY A 16 -0.51 -27.23 0.87
N SER A 17 -0.55 -27.05 2.20
CA SER A 17 -0.41 -25.73 2.83
C SER A 17 0.88 -24.99 2.40
N ASP A 18 2.00 -25.71 2.30
CA ASP A 18 3.28 -25.13 1.86
C ASP A 18 3.22 -24.59 0.42
N ILE A 19 2.52 -25.30 -0.47
CA ILE A 19 2.31 -24.84 -1.85
C ILE A 19 1.44 -23.59 -1.84
N TRP A 20 0.42 -23.56 -0.97
CA TRP A 20 -0.44 -22.40 -0.82
C TRP A 20 0.34 -21.15 -0.38
N MET A 21 1.16 -21.26 0.66
CA MET A 21 2.04 -20.17 1.10
C MET A 21 3.04 -19.74 0.01
N GLN A 22 3.67 -20.70 -0.68
CA GLN A 22 4.65 -20.40 -1.72
C GLN A 22 4.06 -19.76 -2.98
N GLN A 23 2.83 -20.12 -3.35
CA GLN A 23 2.21 -19.62 -4.59
C GLN A 23 1.28 -18.42 -4.37
N PHE A 24 0.67 -18.31 -3.19
CA PHE A 24 -0.39 -17.32 -2.92
C PHE A 24 -0.15 -16.47 -1.67
N ARG A 25 0.88 -16.77 -0.84
CA ARG A 25 1.20 -16.11 0.45
C ARG A 25 0.20 -16.33 1.57
N PHE A 26 -0.83 -17.13 1.32
CA PHE A 26 -1.84 -17.50 2.30
C PHE A 26 -2.15 -18.98 2.14
N THR A 27 -2.53 -19.63 3.24
CA THR A 27 -3.10 -20.98 3.24
C THR A 27 -4.49 -21.00 2.61
N TRP A 28 -4.97 -22.17 2.21
CA TRP A 28 -6.34 -22.33 1.71
C TRP A 28 -7.41 -21.82 2.68
N ALA A 29 -7.24 -22.11 3.98
CA ALA A 29 -8.18 -21.69 5.01
C ALA A 29 -8.23 -20.17 5.12
N GLU A 30 -7.07 -19.51 5.15
CA GLU A 30 -6.95 -18.06 5.18
C GLU A 30 -7.54 -17.41 3.92
N VAL A 31 -7.31 -17.95 2.73
CA VAL A 31 -7.93 -17.41 1.50
C VAL A 31 -9.45 -17.57 1.52
N THR A 32 -9.96 -18.67 2.08
CA THR A 32 -11.40 -18.91 2.20
C THR A 32 -12.05 -17.91 3.16
N GLU A 33 -11.43 -17.69 4.32
CA GLU A 33 -11.85 -16.66 5.28
C GLU A 33 -11.74 -15.26 4.66
N LEU A 34 -10.62 -14.96 4.02
CA LEU A 34 -10.33 -13.66 3.41
C LEU A 34 -11.35 -13.34 2.32
N ALA A 35 -11.73 -14.32 1.49
CA ALA A 35 -12.76 -14.13 0.47
C ALA A 35 -14.15 -13.83 1.07
N ALA A 36 -14.43 -14.30 2.29
CA ALA A 36 -15.66 -13.99 3.00
C ALA A 36 -15.63 -12.59 3.62
N VAL A 37 -14.57 -12.21 4.34
CA VAL A 37 -14.45 -10.88 4.97
C VAL A 37 -14.28 -9.76 3.94
N LEU A 38 -13.66 -10.05 2.79
CA LEU A 38 -13.60 -9.10 1.66
C LEU A 38 -14.95 -8.90 0.97
N ASP A 39 -15.99 -9.63 1.39
CA ASP A 39 -17.34 -9.56 0.83
C ASP A 39 -17.35 -9.82 -0.68
N LEU A 40 -16.53 -10.77 -1.14
CA LEU A 40 -16.49 -11.13 -2.56
C LEU A 40 -17.78 -11.89 -2.94
N PRO A 41 -18.38 -11.55 -4.09
CA PRO A 41 -19.56 -12.26 -4.59
C PRO A 41 -19.22 -13.73 -4.80
N ALA A 42 -20.20 -14.63 -4.63
CA ALA A 42 -19.99 -16.07 -4.76
C ALA A 42 -19.31 -16.45 -6.08
N ASP A 43 -19.68 -15.76 -7.16
CA ASP A 43 -19.03 -15.82 -8.46
C ASP A 43 -18.53 -14.43 -8.86
N VAL A 44 -17.25 -14.34 -9.21
CA VAL A 44 -16.66 -13.14 -9.84
C VAL A 44 -16.81 -13.28 -11.34
N VAL A 45 -17.54 -12.34 -11.94
CA VAL A 45 -17.86 -12.33 -13.38
C VAL A 45 -17.19 -11.15 -14.05
N ALA A 46 -16.29 -11.42 -15.00
CA ALA A 46 -15.66 -10.39 -15.82
C ALA A 46 -16.60 -9.86 -16.91
N GLU A 47 -16.27 -8.71 -17.50
CA GLU A 47 -17.06 -8.01 -18.53
C GLU A 47 -17.53 -8.90 -19.71
N ASN A 48 -16.73 -9.91 -20.06
CA ASN A 48 -16.99 -10.81 -21.19
C ASN A 48 -17.73 -12.09 -20.78
N GLY A 49 -18.27 -12.15 -19.56
CA GLY A 49 -19.00 -13.29 -19.02
C GLY A 49 -18.14 -14.43 -18.48
N VAL A 50 -16.81 -14.31 -18.53
CA VAL A 50 -15.93 -15.30 -17.88
C VAL A 50 -16.15 -15.24 -16.37
N ARG A 51 -16.37 -16.40 -15.75
CA ARG A 51 -16.64 -16.52 -14.32
C ARG A 51 -15.70 -17.49 -13.61
N GLU A 52 -15.43 -17.19 -12.36
CA GLU A 52 -14.75 -18.05 -11.38
C GLU A 52 -15.43 -17.89 -10.02
N ASP A 53 -15.41 -18.93 -9.19
CA ASP A 53 -15.84 -18.80 -7.80
C ASP A 53 -14.93 -17.84 -7.04
N ARG A 54 -15.45 -17.25 -5.95
CA ARG A 54 -14.74 -16.22 -5.17
C ARG A 54 -13.35 -16.63 -4.69
N VAL A 55 -13.15 -17.90 -4.31
CA VAL A 55 -11.88 -18.38 -3.75
C VAL A 55 -10.86 -18.56 -4.87
N THR A 56 -11.28 -19.15 -5.99
CA THR A 56 -10.43 -19.24 -7.19
C THR A 56 -10.08 -17.86 -7.73
N ALA A 57 -11.04 -16.94 -7.78
CA ALA A 57 -10.82 -15.57 -8.26
C ALA A 57 -9.82 -14.80 -7.37
N LEU A 58 -9.90 -14.96 -6.04
CA LEU A 58 -8.93 -14.40 -5.11
C LEU A 58 -7.56 -15.07 -5.26
N ALA A 59 -7.50 -16.40 -5.38
CA ALA A 59 -6.24 -17.13 -5.59
C ALA A 59 -5.54 -16.71 -6.90
N MET A 60 -6.28 -16.42 -7.97
CA MET A 60 -5.71 -15.91 -9.22
C MET A 60 -5.06 -14.54 -9.00
N LEU A 61 -5.73 -13.63 -8.30
CA LEU A 61 -5.18 -12.32 -7.95
C LEU A 61 -3.95 -12.45 -7.05
N LEU A 62 -4.02 -13.26 -5.98
CA LEU A 62 -2.91 -13.53 -5.09
C LEU A 62 -1.71 -14.10 -5.85
N ARG A 63 -1.93 -15.04 -6.78
CA ARG A 63 -0.84 -15.57 -7.59
C ARG A 63 -0.19 -14.49 -8.45
N ARG A 64 -0.98 -13.58 -9.02
CA ARG A 64 -0.45 -12.45 -9.80
C ARG A 64 0.43 -11.54 -8.95
N LEU A 65 0.04 -11.28 -7.70
CA LEU A 65 0.75 -10.38 -6.79
C LEU A 65 1.98 -11.04 -6.13
N ALA A 66 1.88 -12.32 -5.77
CA ALA A 66 2.90 -13.05 -5.00
C ALA A 66 4.26 -13.10 -5.69
N TYR A 67 4.28 -13.34 -7.00
CA TYR A 67 5.52 -13.37 -7.77
C TYR A 67 5.29 -13.13 -9.26
N PRO A 68 6.14 -12.32 -9.94
CA PRO A 68 6.05 -12.12 -11.38
C PRO A 68 6.18 -13.42 -12.16
N ALA A 69 5.14 -13.75 -12.93
CA ALA A 69 5.14 -14.90 -13.83
C ALA A 69 4.58 -14.51 -15.18
N ARG A 70 5.06 -15.14 -16.26
CA ARG A 70 4.43 -15.00 -17.56
C ARG A 70 3.07 -15.69 -17.50
N SER A 71 2.08 -15.17 -18.21
CA SER A 71 0.76 -15.82 -18.27
C SER A 71 0.83 -17.25 -18.82
N SER A 72 1.81 -17.53 -19.70
CA SER A 72 2.11 -18.90 -20.17
C SER A 72 2.50 -19.86 -19.05
N ASP A 73 3.26 -19.37 -18.07
CA ASP A 73 3.79 -20.20 -16.99
C ASP A 73 2.67 -20.49 -15.98
N VAL A 74 1.83 -19.50 -15.71
CA VAL A 74 0.61 -19.65 -14.90
C VAL A 74 -0.38 -20.61 -15.56
N GLU A 75 -0.57 -20.50 -16.87
CA GLU A 75 -1.41 -21.40 -17.65
C GLU A 75 -0.89 -22.84 -17.60
N MET A 76 0.42 -23.05 -17.77
CA MET A 76 1.03 -24.38 -17.65
C MET A 76 0.92 -24.96 -16.24
N MET A 77 1.03 -24.11 -15.20
CA MET A 77 1.04 -24.54 -13.81
C MET A 77 -0.37 -24.82 -13.26
N PHE A 78 -1.34 -23.96 -13.58
CA PHE A 78 -2.69 -24.01 -12.98
C PHE A 78 -3.80 -24.35 -13.98
N GLY A 79 -3.53 -24.33 -15.29
CA GLY A 79 -4.53 -24.47 -16.34
C GLY A 79 -5.39 -23.21 -16.55
N TRP A 80 -4.97 -22.07 -15.98
CA TRP A 80 -5.67 -20.81 -16.16
C TRP A 80 -5.27 -20.16 -17.49
N GLU A 81 -6.18 -20.22 -18.46
CA GLU A 81 -6.04 -19.56 -19.75
C GLU A 81 -5.70 -18.07 -19.59
N ARG A 82 -4.79 -17.55 -20.42
CA ARG A 82 -4.12 -16.26 -20.19
C ARG A 82 -5.09 -15.08 -20.08
N SER A 83 -6.06 -15.01 -20.97
CA SER A 83 -7.01 -13.89 -21.01
C SER A 83 -8.00 -13.97 -19.85
N ARG A 84 -8.51 -15.17 -19.52
CA ARG A 84 -9.28 -15.45 -18.30
C ARG A 84 -8.52 -15.05 -17.04
N PHE A 85 -7.26 -15.46 -16.91
CA PHE A 85 -6.40 -15.07 -15.79
C PHE A 85 -6.33 -13.56 -15.64
N SER A 86 -6.13 -12.84 -16.75
CA SER A 86 -6.04 -11.39 -16.69
C SER A 86 -7.33 -10.70 -16.29
N ARG A 87 -8.44 -11.08 -16.92
CA ARG A 87 -9.75 -10.47 -16.67
C ARG A 87 -10.24 -10.71 -15.26
N ILE A 88 -10.13 -11.95 -14.76
CA ILE A 88 -10.55 -12.29 -13.40
C ILE A 88 -9.70 -11.53 -12.38
N CYS A 89 -8.37 -11.51 -12.51
CA CYS A 89 -7.53 -10.75 -11.58
C CYS A 89 -7.88 -9.26 -11.54
N GLN A 90 -8.12 -8.64 -12.70
CA GLN A 90 -8.51 -7.23 -12.76
C GLN A 90 -9.89 -6.98 -12.14
N THR A 91 -10.85 -7.86 -12.40
CA THR A 91 -12.21 -7.78 -11.84
C THR A 91 -12.17 -7.94 -10.32
N THR A 92 -11.48 -8.96 -9.81
CA THR A 92 -11.30 -9.18 -8.36
C THR A 92 -10.62 -7.99 -7.69
N ALA A 93 -9.54 -7.46 -8.29
CA ALA A 93 -8.84 -6.30 -7.74
C ALA A 93 -9.76 -5.06 -7.69
N SER A 94 -10.56 -4.83 -8.74
CA SER A 94 -11.50 -3.70 -8.78
C SER A 94 -12.57 -3.83 -7.70
N LEU A 95 -13.14 -5.02 -7.51
CA LEU A 95 -14.13 -5.27 -6.44
C LEU A 95 -13.55 -4.97 -5.06
N ILE A 96 -12.35 -5.49 -4.77
CA ILE A 96 -11.67 -5.26 -3.48
C ILE A 96 -11.39 -3.77 -3.28
N TYR A 97 -10.82 -3.10 -4.28
CA TYR A 97 -10.47 -1.68 -4.19
C TYR A 97 -11.70 -0.81 -3.96
N HIS A 98 -12.76 -0.97 -4.77
CA HIS A 98 -13.96 -0.14 -4.62
C HIS A 98 -14.62 -0.32 -3.26
N ARG A 99 -14.61 -1.54 -2.73
CA ARG A 99 -15.18 -1.83 -1.42
C ARG A 99 -14.32 -1.31 -0.26
N TRP A 100 -12.99 -1.47 -0.33
CA TRP A 100 -12.12 -1.38 0.84
C TRP A 100 -11.05 -0.28 0.79
N ARG A 101 -10.95 0.51 -0.30
CA ARG A 101 -9.94 1.59 -0.42
C ARG A 101 -9.97 2.63 0.71
N HIS A 102 -11.13 2.82 1.35
CA HIS A 102 -11.29 3.74 2.48
C HIS A 102 -10.40 3.37 3.68
N LEU A 103 -10.11 2.07 3.87
CA LEU A 103 -9.21 1.58 4.93
C LEU A 103 -7.75 1.98 4.70
N LEU A 104 -7.38 2.32 3.46
CA LEU A 104 -6.08 2.91 3.13
C LEU A 104 -6.11 4.45 3.13
N ARG A 105 -7.25 5.09 3.38
CA ARG A 105 -7.31 6.55 3.49
C ARG A 105 -7.15 6.99 4.93
N PHE A 106 -8.05 6.55 5.79
CA PHE A 106 -8.01 6.66 7.25
C PHE A 106 -9.26 5.94 7.78
N ASP A 107 -9.10 5.03 8.73
CA ASP A 107 -10.22 4.32 9.33
C ASP A 107 -10.48 4.87 10.74
N PRO A 108 -11.45 5.81 10.92
CA PRO A 108 -11.73 6.41 12.21
C PRO A 108 -12.37 5.44 13.21
N THR A 109 -12.88 4.29 12.76
CA THR A 109 -13.46 3.28 13.65
C THR A 109 -12.39 2.49 14.38
N ARG A 110 -11.28 2.19 13.68
CA ARG A 110 -10.10 1.56 14.26
C ARG A 110 -9.16 2.58 14.91
N LEU A 111 -8.90 3.70 14.22
CA LEU A 111 -7.97 4.76 14.63
C LEU A 111 -8.66 5.80 15.50
N THR A 112 -9.24 5.35 16.61
CA THR A 112 -9.85 6.22 17.61
C THR A 112 -8.79 7.01 18.39
N ALA A 113 -9.17 8.11 19.05
CA ALA A 113 -8.27 8.89 19.90
C ALA A 113 -7.52 8.03 20.95
N SER A 114 -8.21 7.06 21.56
CA SER A 114 -7.59 6.12 22.49
C SER A 114 -6.59 5.20 21.80
N LYS A 115 -6.88 4.73 20.58
CA LYS A 115 -5.94 3.89 19.83
C LYS A 115 -4.69 4.68 19.40
N LEU A 116 -4.87 5.93 18.97
CA LEU A 116 -3.76 6.80 18.62
C LEU A 116 -2.87 7.10 19.83
N GLN A 117 -3.45 7.34 21.01
CA GLN A 117 -2.70 7.50 22.26
C GLN A 117 -1.91 6.24 22.61
N GLN A 118 -2.52 5.05 22.50
CA GLN A 118 -1.81 3.77 22.71
C GLN A 118 -0.61 3.60 21.76
N TYR A 119 -0.75 3.99 20.49
CA TYR A 119 0.37 3.98 19.56
C TYR A 119 1.48 4.97 19.97
N ALA A 120 1.11 6.17 20.42
CA ALA A 120 2.07 7.16 20.90
C ALA A 120 2.83 6.71 22.14
N GLU A 121 2.16 6.01 23.06
CA GLU A 121 2.77 5.37 24.22
C GLU A 121 3.72 4.22 23.83
N ALA A 122 3.34 3.40 22.86
CA ALA A 122 4.18 2.32 22.35
C ALA A 122 5.47 2.87 21.70
N ILE A 123 5.34 3.93 20.90
CA ILE A 123 6.49 4.61 20.28
C ILE A 123 7.36 5.27 21.35
N SER A 124 6.77 5.98 22.31
CA SER A 124 7.49 6.62 23.42
C SER A 124 8.28 5.60 24.25
N SER A 125 7.68 4.44 24.52
CA SER A 125 8.32 3.34 25.25
C SER A 125 9.50 2.77 24.50
N LYS A 126 9.47 2.78 23.15
CA LYS A 126 10.54 2.24 22.29
C LYS A 126 11.69 3.23 22.08
N CYS A 127 11.41 4.52 21.89
CA CYS A 127 12.46 5.52 21.69
C CYS A 127 13.05 6.05 23.01
N GLY A 128 12.39 5.83 24.15
CA GLY A 128 12.84 6.31 25.46
C GLY A 128 12.53 7.79 25.71
N PHE A 129 11.76 8.43 24.84
CA PHE A 129 11.30 9.82 24.97
C PHE A 129 9.78 9.87 24.95
N LYS A 130 9.18 10.76 25.76
CA LYS A 130 7.74 11.01 25.67
C LYS A 130 7.47 11.84 24.41
N VAL A 131 6.88 11.21 23.39
CA VAL A 131 6.58 11.84 22.10
C VAL A 131 5.09 11.68 21.75
N PRO A 132 4.44 12.71 21.17
CA PRO A 132 3.05 12.62 20.73
C PRO A 132 2.93 11.93 19.37
N VAL A 133 3.78 10.97 19.02
CA VAL A 133 3.87 10.37 17.68
C VAL A 133 3.12 9.05 17.63
N TRP A 134 2.03 8.94 16.86
CA TRP A 134 1.22 7.70 16.77
C TRP A 134 1.53 6.83 15.56
N GLY A 135 2.28 7.35 14.59
CA GLY A 135 2.61 6.64 13.37
C GLY A 135 3.70 7.36 12.61
N PHE A 136 4.15 6.75 11.52
CA PHE A 136 5.25 7.30 10.75
C PHE A 136 4.88 7.41 9.28
N ILE A 137 5.24 8.53 8.67
CA ILE A 137 4.99 8.80 7.26
C ILE A 137 6.28 8.66 6.45
N ASP A 138 6.21 7.92 5.34
CA ASP A 138 7.35 7.83 4.43
C ASP A 138 6.92 7.65 2.96
N GLY A 139 7.75 8.18 2.07
CA GLY A 139 7.56 8.12 0.62
C GLY A 139 8.27 6.90 0.03
N THR A 140 7.65 6.23 -0.94
CA THR A 140 8.25 5.10 -1.65
C THR A 140 8.16 5.28 -3.16
N LEU A 141 9.25 4.95 -3.85
CA LEU A 141 9.35 4.96 -5.30
C LEU A 141 9.27 3.53 -5.83
N ARG A 142 8.36 3.25 -6.77
CA ARG A 142 8.35 2.00 -7.52
C ARG A 142 8.79 2.23 -8.94
N LYS A 143 9.93 1.63 -9.29
CA LYS A 143 10.45 1.65 -10.65
C LYS A 143 9.47 0.95 -11.58
N VAL A 144 9.11 1.60 -12.68
CA VAL A 144 8.23 1.05 -13.71
C VAL A 144 9.02 0.67 -14.95
N ALA A 145 8.41 -0.15 -15.81
CA ALA A 145 8.95 -0.44 -17.14
C ALA A 145 9.05 0.88 -17.91
N HIS A 146 10.05 0.97 -18.79
CA HIS A 146 10.20 2.15 -19.65
C HIS A 146 8.90 2.36 -20.44
N PRO A 147 8.18 3.46 -20.19
CA PRO A 147 6.85 3.64 -20.75
C PRO A 147 6.97 4.12 -22.19
N ILE A 148 6.01 3.75 -23.04
CA ILE A 148 6.01 4.18 -24.45
C ILE A 148 5.54 5.64 -24.56
N LEU A 149 4.60 6.04 -23.69
CA LEU A 149 4.07 7.41 -23.57
C LEU A 149 4.37 7.98 -22.17
N ASN A 150 4.29 9.30 -21.99
CA ASN A 150 4.52 9.98 -20.70
C ASN A 150 5.91 9.70 -20.07
N GLN A 151 6.94 9.40 -20.87
CA GLN A 151 8.30 9.11 -20.39
C GLN A 151 8.86 10.22 -19.50
N ARG A 152 8.84 11.47 -19.99
CA ARG A 152 9.34 12.64 -19.25
C ARG A 152 8.65 12.83 -17.90
N ILE A 153 7.36 12.51 -17.85
CA ILE A 153 6.51 12.71 -16.67
C ILE A 153 6.88 11.69 -15.59
N LEU A 154 7.07 10.43 -15.98
CA LEU A 154 7.44 9.34 -15.07
C LEU A 154 8.94 9.30 -14.73
N TYR A 155 9.77 10.03 -15.47
CA TYR A 155 11.21 10.06 -15.24
C TYR A 155 11.56 10.88 -14.00
N ASN A 156 12.18 10.22 -13.01
CA ASN A 156 12.78 10.86 -11.85
C ASN A 156 14.26 11.15 -12.17
N GLY A 157 14.62 12.43 -12.27
CA GLY A 157 15.97 12.88 -12.61
C GLY A 157 17.03 12.53 -11.56
N TRP A 158 16.68 12.62 -10.27
CA TRP A 158 17.57 12.32 -9.15
C TRP A 158 18.00 10.85 -9.14
N LYS A 159 17.05 9.91 -9.26
CA LYS A 159 17.30 8.47 -9.27
C LYS A 159 17.59 7.91 -10.67
N ARG A 160 17.42 8.72 -11.73
CA ARG A 160 17.59 8.34 -13.14
C ARG A 160 16.79 7.09 -13.53
N ILE A 161 15.54 7.01 -13.06
CA ILE A 161 14.62 5.90 -13.34
C ILE A 161 13.25 6.42 -13.73
N HIS A 162 12.48 5.61 -14.46
CA HIS A 162 11.03 5.83 -14.59
C HIS A 162 10.36 5.21 -13.36
N ALA A 163 9.57 5.97 -12.63
CA ALA A 163 8.94 5.52 -11.40
C ALA A 163 7.58 6.16 -11.15
N LEU A 164 6.78 5.46 -10.37
CA LEU A 164 5.63 6.00 -9.68
C LEU A 164 5.99 6.18 -8.21
N LYS A 165 5.38 7.16 -7.55
CA LYS A 165 5.59 7.47 -6.14
C LYS A 165 4.30 7.28 -5.35
N TRP A 166 4.45 6.79 -4.14
CA TRP A 166 3.41 6.74 -3.11
C TRP A 166 3.98 7.29 -1.82
N HIS A 167 3.13 7.61 -0.87
CA HIS A 167 3.53 7.66 0.52
C HIS A 167 2.54 6.89 1.38
N SER A 168 2.94 6.55 2.59
CA SER A 168 2.08 5.85 3.53
C SER A 168 2.38 6.25 4.96
N VAL A 169 1.34 6.25 5.80
CA VAL A 169 1.47 6.24 7.25
C VAL A 169 1.40 4.80 7.73
N ILE A 170 2.42 4.33 8.44
CA ILE A 170 2.47 3.00 9.05
C ILE A 170 2.32 3.16 10.58
N THR A 171 1.41 2.36 11.15
CA THR A 171 1.13 2.34 12.59
C THR A 171 1.94 1.26 13.32
N PRO A 172 2.13 1.38 14.65
CA PRO A 172 2.85 0.39 15.46
C PRO A 172 2.34 -1.06 15.39
N ASP A 173 1.09 -1.27 14.98
CA ASP A 173 0.53 -2.61 14.71
C ASP A 173 0.93 -3.17 13.34
N GLY A 174 1.77 -2.47 12.58
CA GLY A 174 2.30 -2.89 11.29
C GLY A 174 1.38 -2.63 10.10
N LEU A 175 0.28 -1.91 10.29
CA LEU A 175 -0.67 -1.65 9.21
C LEU A 175 -0.39 -0.33 8.49
N HIS A 176 -0.62 -0.34 7.17
CA HIS A 176 -0.77 0.88 6.40
C HIS A 176 -2.10 1.56 6.78
N ALA A 177 -2.02 2.66 7.52
CA ALA A 177 -3.16 3.44 8.01
C ALA A 177 -3.59 4.55 7.02
N HIS A 178 -2.66 5.00 6.19
CA HIS A 178 -2.90 5.94 5.10
C HIS A 178 -1.99 5.57 3.92
N VAL A 179 -2.47 5.70 2.69
CA VAL A 179 -1.72 5.54 1.45
C VAL A 179 -2.27 6.53 0.44
N PHE A 180 -1.37 7.27 -0.22
CA PHE A 180 -1.71 8.08 -1.38
C PHE A 180 -0.70 7.89 -2.50
N GLY A 181 -1.19 8.05 -3.72
CA GLY A 181 -0.54 7.68 -4.98
C GLY A 181 -1.38 6.67 -5.76
N PRO A 182 -0.95 6.27 -6.97
CA PRO A 182 0.31 6.65 -7.60
C PRO A 182 0.33 8.12 -8.07
N VAL A 183 1.45 8.79 -7.80
CA VAL A 183 1.82 10.05 -8.45
C VAL A 183 3.12 9.88 -9.23
N GLU A 184 3.53 10.89 -9.98
CA GLU A 184 4.69 10.76 -10.85
C GLU A 184 5.99 10.78 -10.03
N GLY A 185 6.94 9.90 -10.37
CA GLY A 185 8.13 9.63 -9.56
C GLY A 185 8.99 10.85 -9.21
N ARG A 186 8.91 11.92 -10.01
CA ARG A 186 9.68 13.16 -9.81
C ARG A 186 9.12 14.10 -8.73
N ARG A 187 7.89 13.89 -8.26
CA ARG A 187 7.26 14.77 -7.26
C ARG A 187 7.97 14.66 -5.90
N HIS A 188 8.10 15.79 -5.22
CA HIS A 188 8.65 15.86 -3.86
C HIS A 188 7.66 15.29 -2.84
N ASP A 189 8.17 14.76 -1.72
CA ASP A 189 7.33 14.21 -0.65
C ASP A 189 6.35 15.25 -0.06
N GLU A 190 6.77 16.50 0.04
CA GLU A 190 5.91 17.63 0.42
C GLU A 190 4.69 17.77 -0.52
N THR A 191 4.89 17.56 -1.83
CA THR A 191 3.80 17.62 -2.81
C THR A 191 2.79 16.52 -2.56
N LEU A 192 3.25 15.29 -2.30
CA LEU A 192 2.36 14.16 -1.97
C LEU A 192 1.56 14.47 -0.70
N TYR A 193 2.21 15.03 0.33
CA TYR A 193 1.52 15.39 1.56
C TYR A 193 0.42 16.43 1.34
N LYS A 194 0.69 17.48 0.56
CA LYS A 194 -0.30 18.51 0.21
C LYS A 194 -1.47 17.93 -0.59
N GLU A 195 -1.19 17.09 -1.58
CA GLU A 195 -2.21 16.52 -2.48
C GLU A 195 -3.01 15.36 -1.85
N SER A 196 -2.44 14.65 -0.87
CA SER A 196 -3.07 13.49 -0.23
C SER A 196 -4.31 13.79 0.60
N GLY A 197 -4.50 15.06 1.00
CA GLY A 197 -5.50 15.45 1.99
C GLY A 197 -5.19 14.98 3.41
N LEU A 198 -4.02 14.37 3.66
CA LEU A 198 -3.63 13.85 4.97
C LEU A 198 -3.60 14.94 6.04
N ALA A 199 -3.20 16.17 5.70
CA ALA A 199 -3.20 17.28 6.65
C ALA A 199 -4.59 17.52 7.26
N ALA A 200 -5.65 17.54 6.43
CA ALA A 200 -7.03 17.72 6.89
C ALA A 200 -7.52 16.53 7.72
N ILE A 201 -7.16 15.30 7.33
CA ILE A 201 -7.48 14.08 8.09
C ILE A 201 -6.84 14.14 9.48
N LEU A 202 -5.58 14.57 9.55
CA LEU A 202 -4.86 14.69 10.82
C LEU A 202 -5.46 15.79 11.70
N ASP A 203 -5.80 16.95 11.15
CA ASP A 203 -6.48 18.02 11.90
C ASP A 203 -7.82 17.55 12.48
N GLU A 204 -8.55 16.67 11.78
CA GLU A 204 -9.84 16.15 12.24
C GLU A 204 -9.69 15.05 13.31
N HIS A 205 -8.73 14.13 13.16
CA HIS A 205 -8.71 12.88 13.91
C HIS A 205 -7.48 12.66 14.81
N SER A 206 -6.40 13.42 14.64
CA SER A 206 -5.10 13.15 15.29
C SER A 206 -4.99 13.79 16.66
N TRP A 207 -5.85 13.35 17.59
CA TRP A 207 -5.97 13.87 18.95
C TRP A 207 -5.95 12.73 19.98
N ASP A 208 -5.42 12.99 21.17
CA ASP A 208 -5.60 12.09 22.32
C ASP A 208 -6.99 12.28 22.97
N PRO A 209 -7.42 11.40 23.90
CA PRO A 209 -8.70 11.54 24.59
C PRO A 209 -8.88 12.85 25.37
N GLU A 210 -7.78 13.51 25.74
CA GLU A 210 -7.76 14.79 26.44
C GLU A 210 -7.81 16.01 25.49
N GLY A 211 -7.76 15.80 24.18
CA GLY A 211 -7.78 16.85 23.16
C GLY A 211 -6.42 17.48 22.87
N ASN A 212 -5.31 16.85 23.28
CA ASN A 212 -3.98 17.27 22.88
C ASN A 212 -3.64 16.71 21.49
N PRO A 213 -2.90 17.47 20.66
CA PRO A 213 -2.55 17.03 19.33
C PRO A 213 -1.55 15.88 19.37
N LEU A 214 -1.84 14.83 18.61
CA LEU A 214 -0.90 13.77 18.26
C LEU A 214 -0.41 14.00 16.82
N ALA A 215 0.76 13.45 16.47
CA ALA A 215 1.40 13.67 15.19
C ALA A 215 1.85 12.37 14.54
N VAL A 216 2.08 12.42 13.23
CA VAL A 216 2.90 11.43 12.52
C VAL A 216 4.34 11.94 12.42
N TYR A 217 5.30 11.04 12.42
CA TYR A 217 6.72 11.38 12.30
C TYR A 217 7.27 10.99 10.92
N GLY A 218 7.86 11.94 10.21
CA GLY A 218 8.28 11.75 8.83
C GLY A 218 9.68 12.24 8.52
N ASP A 219 10.07 12.02 7.27
CA ASP A 219 11.25 12.68 6.73
C ASP A 219 11.13 14.20 6.82
N PRO A 220 12.20 14.94 7.07
CA PRO A 220 12.14 16.38 7.02
C PRO A 220 11.70 16.99 5.68
N ALA A 221 11.71 16.23 4.58
CA ALA A 221 11.12 16.63 3.30
C ALA A 221 9.60 16.85 3.36
N TYR A 222 8.91 16.35 4.39
CA TYR A 222 7.48 16.59 4.61
C TYR A 222 7.18 17.94 5.30
N GLY A 223 8.18 18.56 5.94
CA GLY A 223 8.01 19.74 6.78
C GLY A 223 7.62 19.42 8.22
N ILE A 224 7.22 20.46 8.97
CA ILE A 224 6.81 20.39 10.38
C ILE A 224 5.48 21.12 10.53
N GLY A 225 4.57 20.56 11.33
CA GLY A 225 3.28 21.15 11.65
C GLY A 225 2.70 20.57 12.95
N ARG A 226 1.47 20.97 13.29
CA ARG A 226 0.81 20.51 14.53
C ARG A 226 0.77 18.98 14.65
N HIS A 227 0.44 18.31 13.55
CA HIS A 227 0.28 16.86 13.48
C HIS A 227 1.37 16.18 12.64
N LEU A 228 2.48 16.88 12.36
CA LEU A 228 3.59 16.37 11.57
C LEU A 228 4.91 16.78 12.21
N LEU A 229 5.69 15.79 12.65
CA LEU A 229 7.00 16.00 13.25
C LEU A 229 8.10 15.43 12.35
N SER A 230 9.30 16.00 12.47
CA SER A 230 10.49 15.53 11.77
C SER A 230 11.71 15.59 12.72
N PRO A 231 12.82 14.94 12.38
CA PRO A 231 14.08 15.12 13.10
C PRO A 231 14.47 16.59 13.28
N PHE A 232 15.14 16.91 14.39
CA PHE A 232 15.77 18.22 14.59
C PHE A 232 16.84 18.46 13.51
N LYS A 233 16.91 19.70 13.01
CA LYS A 233 17.85 20.12 11.96
C LYS A 233 18.67 21.32 12.44
N GLY A 234 19.95 21.37 12.06
CA GLY A 234 20.83 22.52 12.30
C GLY A 234 22.31 22.12 12.26
N ALA A 235 23.19 23.11 12.05
CA ALA A 235 24.64 22.90 12.02
C ALA A 235 25.23 22.56 13.40
N SER A 236 24.49 22.83 14.48
CA SER A 236 24.92 22.56 15.86
C SER A 236 23.71 22.09 16.66
N LEU A 237 23.42 20.79 16.55
CA LEU A 237 22.43 20.13 17.40
C LEU A 237 23.04 19.89 18.78
N SER A 238 22.27 20.14 19.84
CA SER A 238 22.63 19.75 21.20
C SER A 238 22.75 18.23 21.33
N ASP A 239 23.47 17.77 22.37
CA ASP A 239 23.62 16.34 22.64
C ASP A 239 22.25 15.63 22.83
N GLU A 240 21.28 16.33 23.42
CA GLU A 240 19.91 15.83 23.61
C GLU A 240 19.16 15.69 22.28
N GLU A 241 19.25 16.67 21.39
CA GLU A 241 18.63 16.61 20.06
C GLU A 241 19.26 15.51 19.18
N GLN A 242 20.57 15.33 19.28
CA GLN A 242 21.27 14.23 18.60
C GLN A 242 20.83 12.87 19.14
N ALA A 243 20.74 12.73 20.46
CA ALA A 243 20.24 11.51 21.11
C ALA A 243 18.79 11.22 20.70
N PHE A 244 17.93 12.26 20.68
CA PHE A 244 16.55 12.15 20.21
C PHE A 244 16.48 11.68 18.76
N ASN A 245 17.19 12.35 17.85
CA ASN A 245 17.21 11.99 16.44
C ASN A 245 17.72 10.55 16.23
N ALA A 246 18.76 10.14 16.97
CA ALA A 246 19.31 8.79 16.89
C ALA A 246 18.29 7.72 17.35
N GLN A 247 17.54 7.97 18.42
CA GLN A 247 16.51 7.02 18.86
C GLN A 247 15.30 7.01 17.93
N MET A 248 14.82 8.18 17.50
CA MET A 248 13.70 8.27 16.57
C MET A 248 14.03 7.65 15.21
N SER A 249 15.27 7.78 14.72
CA SER A 249 15.71 7.11 13.49
C SER A 249 15.60 5.59 13.61
N LYS A 250 16.08 5.00 14.71
CA LYS A 250 15.99 3.55 14.95
C LYS A 250 14.55 3.05 15.02
N VAL A 251 13.67 3.83 15.64
CA VAL A 251 12.25 3.45 15.74
C VAL A 251 11.55 3.63 14.38
N ARG A 252 11.93 4.66 13.61
CA ARG A 252 11.43 4.90 12.24
C ARG A 252 11.88 3.82 11.24
N GLU A 253 12.97 3.09 11.48
CA GLU A 253 13.33 1.92 10.63
C GLU A 253 12.18 0.90 10.53
N ALA A 254 11.28 0.84 11.52
CA ALA A 254 10.09 -0.01 11.45
C ALA A 254 9.13 0.33 10.28
N VAL A 255 9.22 1.54 9.74
CA VAL A 255 8.46 1.98 8.55
C VAL A 255 9.00 1.35 7.29
N GLU A 256 10.33 1.29 7.18
CA GLU A 256 10.99 0.62 6.08
C GLU A 256 10.63 -0.87 6.07
N TRP A 257 10.45 -1.48 7.26
CA TRP A 257 9.92 -2.84 7.37
C TRP A 257 8.50 -2.95 6.80
N GLY A 258 7.63 -1.96 6.95
CA GLY A 258 6.25 -2.06 6.43
C GLY A 258 6.19 -2.06 4.90
N PHE A 259 6.93 -1.13 4.26
CA PHE A 259 7.07 -1.14 2.81
C PHE A 259 7.86 -2.36 2.29
N GLY A 260 8.86 -2.81 3.05
CA GLY A 260 9.64 -4.00 2.75
C GLY A 260 8.81 -5.28 2.82
N ASP A 261 7.98 -5.42 3.85
CA ASP A 261 7.09 -6.56 4.07
C ASP A 261 6.07 -6.68 2.94
N ALA A 262 5.43 -5.58 2.54
CA ALA A 262 4.49 -5.60 1.42
C ALA A 262 5.13 -6.10 0.12
N VAL A 263 6.38 -5.70 -0.16
CA VAL A 263 7.15 -6.17 -1.33
C VAL A 263 7.60 -7.61 -1.18
N HIS A 264 8.01 -8.01 0.02
CA HIS A 264 8.43 -9.37 0.32
C HIS A 264 7.27 -10.35 0.10
N GLN A 265 6.07 -9.99 0.56
CA GLN A 265 4.87 -10.76 0.28
C GLN A 265 4.50 -10.72 -1.20
N PHE A 266 4.46 -9.53 -1.78
CA PHE A 266 4.02 -9.34 -3.16
C PHE A 266 5.15 -8.78 -4.03
N ALA A 267 6.03 -9.67 -4.49
CA ALA A 267 7.17 -9.30 -5.35
C ALA A 267 6.74 -8.66 -6.68
N PHE A 268 5.47 -8.78 -7.07
CA PHE A 268 4.91 -8.01 -8.19
C PHE A 268 5.12 -6.50 -8.03
N LEU A 269 5.04 -5.99 -6.80
CA LEU A 269 5.14 -4.56 -6.49
C LEU A 269 6.52 -3.95 -6.76
N ASP A 270 7.56 -4.78 -6.89
CA ASP A 270 8.95 -4.33 -7.10
C ASP A 270 9.53 -4.80 -8.44
N PHE A 271 8.78 -5.58 -9.22
CA PHE A 271 9.26 -6.09 -10.49
C PHE A 271 9.01 -5.13 -11.65
N SER A 272 9.87 -4.11 -11.74
CA SER A 272 9.80 -3.05 -12.75
C SER A 272 9.56 -3.51 -14.19
N LYS A 273 10.12 -4.64 -14.64
CA LYS A 273 9.90 -5.18 -16.00
C LYS A 273 8.44 -5.56 -16.29
N ASN A 274 7.61 -5.77 -15.27
CA ASN A 274 6.18 -6.10 -15.39
C ASN A 274 5.27 -4.99 -14.81
N LEU A 275 5.83 -3.91 -14.26
CA LEU A 275 5.04 -2.73 -13.90
C LEU A 275 4.93 -1.83 -15.13
N LYS A 276 4.05 -2.22 -16.06
CA LYS A 276 3.85 -1.54 -17.34
C LYS A 276 2.67 -0.57 -17.26
N VAL A 277 2.97 0.69 -16.96
CA VAL A 277 1.97 1.78 -17.00
C VAL A 277 1.31 1.84 -18.38
N LEU A 278 0.01 2.14 -18.44
CA LEU A 278 -0.87 2.12 -19.63
C LEU A 278 -1.21 0.73 -20.21
N LEU A 279 -0.48 -0.32 -19.83
CA LEU A 279 -0.80 -1.69 -20.23
C LEU A 279 -1.44 -2.51 -19.10
N GLN A 280 -1.21 -2.09 -17.86
CA GLN A 280 -1.76 -2.72 -16.66
C GLN A 280 -2.20 -1.63 -15.67
N PRO A 281 -3.24 -1.90 -14.86
CA PRO A 281 -3.69 -0.97 -13.84
C PRO A 281 -2.75 -1.05 -12.61
N VAL A 282 -1.51 -0.55 -12.77
CA VAL A 282 -0.45 -0.65 -11.76
C VAL A 282 -0.87 -0.04 -10.43
N GLY A 283 -1.50 1.14 -10.45
CA GLY A 283 -2.00 1.80 -9.24
C GLY A 283 -3.03 0.96 -8.49
N LEU A 284 -4.02 0.42 -9.20
CA LEU A 284 -5.04 -0.47 -8.63
C LEU A 284 -4.41 -1.69 -7.96
N LEU A 285 -3.52 -2.38 -8.69
CA LEU A 285 -2.86 -3.58 -8.17
C LEU A 285 -1.99 -3.26 -6.95
N TYR A 286 -1.35 -2.08 -6.92
CA TYR A 286 -0.55 -1.63 -5.78
C TYR A 286 -1.42 -1.41 -4.55
N SER A 287 -2.51 -0.64 -4.66
CA SER A 287 -3.42 -0.39 -3.53
C SER A 287 -4.06 -1.68 -3.01
N VAL A 288 -4.49 -2.57 -3.91
CA VAL A 288 -5.06 -3.86 -3.50
C VAL A 288 -4.02 -4.75 -2.84
N ALA A 289 -2.78 -4.75 -3.33
CA ALA A 289 -1.71 -5.49 -2.67
C ALA A 289 -1.44 -4.95 -1.26
N LEU A 290 -1.48 -3.64 -1.02
CA LEU A 290 -1.33 -3.09 0.33
C LEU A 290 -2.49 -3.46 1.27
N LEU A 291 -3.73 -3.51 0.78
CA LEU A 291 -4.87 -4.04 1.56
C LEU A 291 -4.64 -5.51 1.94
N LEU A 292 -4.17 -6.32 0.99
CA LEU A 292 -3.86 -7.73 1.23
C LEU A 292 -2.60 -7.90 2.11
N SER A 293 -1.66 -6.95 2.07
CA SER A 293 -0.50 -6.93 2.98
C SER A 293 -0.95 -6.64 4.40
N ASN A 294 -1.90 -5.71 4.61
CA ASN A 294 -2.51 -5.51 5.93
C ASN A 294 -3.22 -6.78 6.43
N ALA A 295 -3.96 -7.48 5.56
CA ALA A 295 -4.56 -8.77 5.91
C ALA A 295 -3.50 -9.83 6.29
N HIS A 296 -2.40 -9.89 5.55
CA HIS A 296 -1.28 -10.77 5.88
C HIS A 296 -0.63 -10.39 7.21
N THR A 297 -0.45 -9.10 7.49
CA THR A 297 0.07 -8.59 8.77
C THR A 297 -0.82 -9.03 9.93
N ILE A 298 -2.14 -8.94 9.76
CA ILE A 298 -3.13 -9.38 10.76
C ILE A 298 -3.00 -10.87 11.06
N LEU A 299 -2.89 -11.71 10.03
CA LEU A 299 -2.89 -13.18 10.18
C LEU A 299 -1.55 -13.74 10.68
N HIS A 300 -0.43 -13.14 10.27
CA HIS A 300 0.90 -13.70 10.51
C HIS A 300 1.76 -12.91 11.51
N GLN A 301 1.31 -11.72 11.94
CA GLN A 301 1.97 -10.86 12.94
C GLN A 301 3.48 -10.65 12.70
N PRO A 302 3.85 -9.87 11.68
CA PRO A 302 5.24 -9.66 11.27
C PRO A 302 6.02 -8.76 12.26
N GLN A 303 7.27 -8.45 11.91
CA GLN A 303 8.26 -7.85 12.81
C GLN A 303 7.81 -6.56 13.50
N ILE A 304 7.01 -5.70 12.84
CA ILE A 304 6.62 -4.38 13.37
C ILE A 304 5.73 -4.50 14.61
N SER A 305 4.67 -5.32 14.54
CA SER A 305 3.74 -5.51 15.66
C SER A 305 4.44 -6.13 16.86
N GLN A 306 5.41 -7.01 16.62
CA GLN A 306 6.27 -7.59 17.66
C GLN A 306 7.25 -6.54 18.22
N TYR A 307 7.82 -5.70 17.37
CA TYR A 307 8.76 -4.66 17.77
C TYR A 307 8.11 -3.64 18.70
N PHE A 308 6.92 -3.15 18.38
CA PHE A 308 6.18 -2.22 19.24
C PHE A 308 5.33 -2.88 20.32
N ILE A 309 5.20 -4.22 20.29
CA ILE A 309 4.31 -4.98 21.18
C ILE A 309 2.86 -4.47 21.03
N CYS A 310 2.45 -4.22 19.79
CA CYS A 310 1.13 -3.71 19.46
C CYS A 310 0.43 -4.68 18.53
N GLN A 311 -0.62 -5.34 19.04
CA GLN A 311 -1.36 -6.35 18.28
C GLN A 311 -2.26 -5.68 17.22
N PRO A 312 -2.25 -6.20 15.97
CA PRO A 312 -3.19 -5.75 14.96
C PRO A 312 -4.61 -6.20 15.28
N PRO A 313 -5.64 -5.56 14.70
CA PRO A 313 -7.02 -6.02 14.77
C PRO A 313 -7.17 -7.41 14.13
N THR A 314 -8.30 -8.07 14.39
CA THR A 314 -8.75 -9.23 13.60
C THR A 314 -9.14 -8.83 12.17
N LEU A 315 -9.25 -9.80 11.25
CA LEU A 315 -9.72 -9.53 9.89
C LEU A 315 -11.13 -8.92 9.87
N GLN A 316 -12.00 -9.37 10.77
CA GLN A 316 -13.38 -8.90 10.87
C GLN A 316 -13.47 -7.48 11.42
N GLU A 317 -12.57 -7.11 12.33
CA GLU A 317 -12.44 -5.74 12.83
C GLU A 317 -11.85 -4.80 11.78
N TYR A 318 -10.88 -5.28 10.97
CA TYR A 318 -10.27 -4.47 9.92
C TYR A 318 -11.18 -4.28 8.70
N PHE A 319 -11.73 -5.37 8.16
CA PHE A 319 -12.71 -5.34 7.06
C PHE A 319 -14.13 -5.17 7.62
N ASN A 320 -14.34 -4.10 8.39
CA ASN A 320 -15.64 -3.78 8.96
C ASN A 320 -16.48 -2.94 7.98
N HIS A 321 -17.79 -3.16 7.95
CA HIS A 321 -18.70 -2.39 7.09
C HIS A 321 -19.08 -1.01 7.68
N ALA A 322 -18.28 -0.45 8.59
CA ALA A 322 -18.65 0.84 9.17
C ALA A 322 -18.78 1.88 8.06
N ALA A 323 -19.92 2.57 8.09
CA ALA A 323 -20.41 3.36 6.97
C ALA A 323 -19.44 4.49 6.63
N HIS A 324 -18.81 4.41 5.45
CA HIS A 324 -18.49 5.61 4.71
C HIS A 324 -19.69 5.93 3.81
N PRO A 325 -20.09 7.22 3.69
CA PRO A 325 -21.13 7.60 2.75
C PRO A 325 -20.75 7.06 1.38
N GLU A 326 -21.68 6.35 0.75
CA GLU A 326 -21.52 5.79 -0.59
C GLU A 326 -21.03 6.92 -1.51
N VAL A 327 -19.75 6.91 -1.87
CA VAL A 327 -19.29 7.72 -2.99
C VAL A 327 -19.83 7.01 -4.22
N PRO A 328 -20.79 7.59 -4.96
CA PRO A 328 -21.45 6.91 -6.06
C PRO A 328 -20.42 6.37 -7.05
N PHE A 329 -20.72 5.22 -7.65
CA PHE A 329 -19.89 4.52 -8.64
C PHE A 329 -19.50 5.37 -9.88
N GLY A 330 -19.96 6.63 -9.98
CA GLY A 330 -19.61 7.60 -11.03
C GLY A 330 -18.98 8.92 -10.55
N ALA A 331 -18.72 9.09 -9.24
CA ALA A 331 -18.07 10.29 -8.68
C ALA A 331 -16.72 9.93 -8.07
N ILE A 332 -15.90 9.22 -8.84
CA ILE A 332 -14.46 9.14 -8.58
C ILE A 332 -13.92 10.49 -9.09
N PRO A 333 -13.36 11.38 -8.24
CA PRO A 333 -12.66 12.55 -8.74
C PRO A 333 -11.67 12.07 -9.80
N GLU A 334 -11.53 12.77 -10.92
CA GLU A 334 -10.65 12.38 -12.04
C GLU A 334 -9.19 12.05 -11.62
N GLN A 335 -8.82 12.38 -10.39
CA GLN A 335 -7.54 12.09 -9.72
C GLN A 335 -7.45 10.72 -9.01
N GLU A 336 -8.56 10.01 -8.74
CA GLU A 336 -8.57 8.67 -8.12
C GLU A 336 -8.72 7.52 -9.13
N VAL A 337 -8.76 7.81 -10.44
CA VAL A 337 -8.76 6.78 -11.48
C VAL A 337 -7.32 6.26 -11.65
N PRO A 338 -7.06 4.95 -11.52
CA PRO A 338 -5.71 4.41 -11.67
C PRO A 338 -5.24 4.46 -13.14
N TRP A 339 -4.77 5.63 -13.59
CA TRP A 339 -3.89 5.91 -14.74
C TRP A 339 -4.03 5.03 -16.01
N THR A 340 -5.23 4.56 -16.36
CA THR A 340 -5.39 3.79 -17.59
C THR A 340 -5.56 4.66 -18.84
N ALA A 341 -5.64 6.00 -18.74
CA ALA A 341 -5.93 6.81 -19.94
C ALA A 341 -5.48 8.30 -19.98
N TYR A 342 -4.64 8.81 -19.08
CA TYR A 342 -4.19 10.21 -19.20
C TYR A 342 -2.91 10.32 -20.04
N VAL A 343 -3.05 10.77 -21.29
CA VAL A 343 -1.94 11.33 -22.09
C VAL A 343 -1.90 12.83 -21.77
N VAL A 344 -0.85 13.28 -21.08
CA VAL A 344 -0.68 14.71 -20.80
C VAL A 344 -0.10 15.38 -22.06
N PRO A 345 -0.73 16.43 -22.59
CA PRO A 345 -0.19 17.17 -23.75
C PRO A 345 1.21 17.70 -23.43
N GLU A 346 2.13 17.65 -24.41
CA GLU A 346 3.55 18.03 -24.23
C GLU A 346 3.77 19.47 -23.70
N GLU A 347 2.76 20.33 -23.82
CA GLU A 347 2.81 21.76 -23.43
C GLU A 347 2.64 21.99 -21.92
N GLU A 348 1.95 21.11 -21.18
CA GLU A 348 1.81 21.24 -19.71
C GLU A 348 3.09 20.87 -18.94
N ALA A 349 4.05 20.24 -19.60
CA ALA A 349 5.32 19.82 -18.99
C ALA A 349 6.32 20.96 -18.75
N GLN A 350 6.01 22.20 -19.17
CA GLN A 350 6.93 23.35 -19.09
C GLN A 350 6.84 24.17 -17.79
N GLY A 351 5.96 23.81 -16.84
CA GLY A 351 5.69 24.62 -15.65
C GLY A 351 6.53 24.38 -14.38
N GLY A 352 7.60 23.58 -14.44
CA GLY A 352 8.49 23.35 -13.30
C GLY A 352 9.84 24.01 -13.54
N SER A 353 10.12 25.11 -12.86
CA SER A 353 11.44 25.76 -12.91
C SER A 353 12.52 24.79 -12.41
N ASP A 354 13.41 24.39 -13.30
CA ASP A 354 14.71 23.82 -12.96
C ASP A 354 15.50 24.90 -12.18
N ILE A 355 15.44 24.84 -10.85
CA ILE A 355 16.46 25.46 -10.02
C ILE A 355 17.53 24.37 -9.84
N GLU A 356 18.56 24.48 -10.67
CA GLU A 356 19.83 23.77 -10.48
C GLU A 356 20.49 24.30 -9.21
N ASP A 357 20.41 23.56 -8.11
CA ASP A 357 21.35 23.74 -7.00
C ASP A 357 22.66 23.01 -7.35
N ASP A 358 23.61 23.81 -7.84
CA ASP A 358 25.01 23.49 -8.03
C ASP A 358 25.71 23.47 -6.66
N ASP A 359 25.83 22.29 -6.05
CA ASP A 359 26.76 22.07 -4.94
C ASP A 359 28.03 21.37 -5.46
N SER A 360 28.94 22.22 -5.95
CA SER A 360 30.36 21.91 -6.01
C SER A 360 31.04 22.30 -4.69
N ILE A 361 31.78 21.32 -4.13
CA ILE A 361 32.77 21.34 -3.02
C ILE A 361 32.25 20.90 -1.66
#